data_AF-A0A2S7K9H9-F1
#
_entry.id   AF-A0A2S7K9H9-F1
#
_cell.length_a   1.000
_cell.length_b   1.000
_cell.length_c   1.000
_cell.angle_alpha   90.00
_cell.angle_beta   90.00
_cell.angle_gamma   90.00
#
_symmetry.space_group_name_H-M   'P 1'
#
loop_
_entity.id
_entity.type
_entity.pdbx_description
1 polymer ?
#
loop_
_entity_poly.entity_id
_entity_poly.type
_entity_poly.pdbx_seq_one_letter_code
_entity_poly.pdbx_strand_id
1 'polypeptide(L)'
;MIRKLLLTAAILPLAACSATDLATSTQRLRQANQAAQVASGVASTVAPKDTEAAPESVSLADAEPITGEAFDVTLKRVRGKAKAVTAKPRIAVVGYNVGAITKSRAVASTRGGFTRNSAKTSMTLLLAGIDDAVLQDVADEAYSDLVSRLAAAGFDVVGAEDMQSAPGIEKILPGEAAYDGNLQRGNGNGRIRVAGPHALGASDYNALGRTTFNGNKMAKAGGALDAALLFPNLSLGFAQTESSGNAMFARKARVEGGALFHVDPATKIDLVYSKKGRYADGWASWQTKGWAGTDAAFAEVAKTDSSNNALAVGLSKALGAGMGSNSKSEYTVVADPERYKALALKAAKGVNTALVADMLAARSGS
;
A
#
# COMPACT_ATOMS: atom_id res chain seq x y z
N MET A 1 -8.49 -43.90 -85.94
CA MET A 1 -8.36 -43.21 -87.25
C MET A 1 -8.36 -41.70 -87.01
N ILE A 2 -7.20 -41.07 -87.23
CA ILE A 2 -6.92 -39.65 -87.58
C ILE A 2 -7.98 -38.57 -87.25
N ARG A 3 -7.57 -37.54 -86.47
CA ARG A 3 -7.71 -36.08 -86.77
C ARG A 3 -6.97 -35.25 -85.69
N LYS A 4 -5.85 -34.59 -86.04
CA LYS A 4 -5.65 -33.15 -86.36
C LYS A 4 -5.81 -32.23 -85.13
N LEU A 5 -4.74 -31.73 -84.48
CA LEU A 5 -3.83 -30.61 -84.81
C LEU A 5 -4.51 -29.22 -84.73
N LEU A 6 -4.15 -28.42 -83.70
CA LEU A 6 -4.00 -26.95 -83.79
C LEU A 6 -3.33 -26.33 -82.55
N LEU A 7 -2.23 -25.61 -82.82
CA LEU A 7 -1.47 -24.68 -81.99
C LEU A 7 -2.35 -23.57 -81.37
N THR A 8 -2.05 -23.12 -80.14
CA THR A 8 -1.99 -21.68 -79.79
C THR A 8 -1.15 -21.45 -78.52
N ALA A 9 -0.32 -20.42 -78.54
CA ALA A 9 0.69 -20.05 -77.56
C ALA A 9 0.15 -19.37 -76.28
N ALA A 10 0.89 -19.47 -75.17
CA ALA A 10 0.92 -18.45 -74.12
C ALA A 10 2.29 -18.41 -73.43
N ILE A 11 2.87 -17.21 -73.45
CA ILE A 11 4.20 -16.80 -73.02
C ILE A 11 4.16 -16.42 -71.52
N LEU A 12 5.23 -16.73 -70.78
CA LEU A 12 5.51 -16.23 -69.42
C LEU A 12 5.55 -14.69 -69.37
N PRO A 13 5.28 -14.08 -68.20
CA PRO A 13 6.39 -13.35 -67.58
C PRO A 13 6.55 -13.65 -66.09
N LEU A 14 7.75 -14.15 -65.76
CA LEU A 14 8.40 -13.98 -64.47
C LEU A 14 8.93 -12.53 -64.38
N ALA A 15 9.09 -12.04 -63.15
CA ALA A 15 9.84 -10.84 -62.73
C ALA A 15 9.11 -9.49 -62.78
N ALA A 16 8.40 -9.16 -61.69
CA ALA A 16 8.18 -7.77 -61.26
C ALA A 16 7.79 -7.65 -59.76
N CYS A 17 8.46 -8.36 -58.84
CA CYS A 17 8.28 -8.15 -57.39
C CYS A 17 9.61 -8.30 -56.65
N SER A 18 10.42 -7.23 -56.58
CA SER A 18 11.53 -7.17 -55.61
C SER A 18 12.11 -5.77 -55.37
N ALA A 19 11.81 -4.76 -56.20
CA ALA A 19 12.40 -3.42 -56.01
C ALA A 19 11.70 -2.58 -54.93
N THR A 20 10.39 -2.74 -54.73
CA THR A 20 9.60 -1.90 -53.82
C THR A 20 9.82 -2.26 -52.34
N ASP A 21 10.05 -3.54 -52.02
CA ASP A 21 10.30 -3.98 -50.64
C ASP A 21 11.69 -3.59 -50.14
N LEU A 22 12.68 -3.51 -51.03
CA LEU A 22 14.04 -3.12 -50.65
C LEU A 22 14.15 -1.61 -50.38
N ALA A 23 13.45 -0.77 -51.16
CA ALA A 23 13.40 0.67 -50.93
C ALA A 23 12.70 1.01 -49.60
N THR A 24 11.59 0.31 -49.31
CA THR A 24 10.80 0.52 -48.10
C THR A 24 11.54 0.05 -46.83
N SER A 25 12.26 -1.07 -46.91
CA SER A 25 13.09 -1.56 -45.79
C SER A 25 14.31 -0.68 -45.52
N THR A 26 14.96 -0.17 -46.57
CA THR A 26 16.09 0.78 -46.44
C THR A 26 15.64 2.11 -45.84
N GLN A 27 14.45 2.60 -46.21
CA GLN A 27 13.88 3.82 -45.63
C GLN A 27 13.49 3.64 -44.16
N ARG A 28 12.96 2.47 -43.78
CA ARG A 28 12.66 2.14 -42.37
C ARG A 28 13.92 2.01 -41.52
N LEU A 29 15.00 1.43 -42.05
CA LEU A 29 16.30 1.34 -41.36
C LEU A 29 16.94 2.72 -41.19
N ARG A 30 16.84 3.61 -42.19
CA ARG A 30 17.31 4.99 -42.06
C ARG A 30 16.50 5.80 -41.05
N GLN A 31 15.19 5.63 -41.01
CA GLN A 31 14.33 6.27 -39.99
C GLN A 31 14.59 5.72 -38.58
N ALA A 32 14.82 4.41 -38.44
CA ALA A 32 15.19 3.80 -37.16
C ALA A 32 16.56 4.29 -36.67
N ASN A 33 17.54 4.40 -37.57
CA ASN A 33 18.87 4.92 -37.23
C ASN A 33 18.86 6.44 -36.95
N GLN A 34 18.03 7.22 -37.65
CA GLN A 34 17.85 8.65 -37.31
C GLN A 34 17.14 8.83 -35.96
N ALA A 35 16.13 8.01 -35.64
CA ALA A 35 15.49 8.04 -34.33
C ALA A 35 16.47 7.64 -33.20
N ALA A 36 17.35 6.67 -33.46
CA ALA A 36 18.42 6.28 -32.53
C ALA A 36 19.49 7.36 -32.37
N GLN A 37 19.85 8.07 -33.44
CA GLN A 37 20.81 9.18 -33.40
C GLN A 37 20.25 10.44 -32.72
N VAL A 38 18.95 10.71 -32.85
CA VAL A 38 18.27 11.79 -32.13
C VAL A 38 18.14 11.43 -30.64
N ALA A 39 17.87 10.16 -30.31
CA ALA A 39 17.88 9.69 -28.93
C ALA A 39 19.28 9.74 -28.27
N SER A 40 20.35 9.46 -29.03
CA SER A 40 21.74 9.61 -28.53
C SER A 40 22.21 11.08 -28.47
N GLY A 41 21.70 11.93 -29.35
CA GLY A 41 22.02 13.36 -29.40
C GLY A 41 21.41 14.15 -28.23
N VAL A 42 20.21 13.80 -27.78
CA VAL A 42 19.58 14.41 -26.59
C VAL A 42 20.21 13.89 -25.29
N ALA A 43 20.83 12.71 -25.30
CA ALA A 43 21.59 12.19 -24.17
C ALA A 43 22.99 12.81 -23.99
N SER A 44 23.49 13.56 -24.98
CA SER A 44 24.89 14.06 -24.99
C SER A 44 25.05 15.57 -24.74
N THR A 45 23.97 16.32 -24.54
CA THR A 45 24.03 17.78 -24.26
C THR A 45 23.57 18.19 -22.87
N VAL A 46 23.20 17.23 -22.02
CA VAL A 46 23.16 17.44 -20.56
C VAL A 46 24.46 16.91 -19.99
N ALA A 47 25.49 17.76 -20.01
CA ALA A 47 26.65 17.53 -19.15
C ALA A 47 26.11 17.38 -17.70
N PRO A 48 26.46 16.30 -16.97
CA PRO A 48 26.07 16.16 -15.57
C PRO A 48 26.75 17.29 -14.79
N LYS A 49 26.03 18.39 -14.62
CA LYS A 49 26.42 19.46 -13.72
C LYS A 49 26.29 18.89 -12.33
N ASP A 50 27.43 18.74 -11.67
CA ASP A 50 27.59 18.22 -10.31
C ASP A 50 27.13 16.77 -10.16
N THR A 51 28.07 15.84 -10.38
CA THR A 51 27.98 14.51 -9.76
C THR A 51 28.19 14.71 -8.26
N GLU A 52 27.16 15.21 -7.58
CA GLU A 52 27.06 15.18 -6.14
C GLU A 52 27.24 13.71 -5.75
N ALA A 53 28.27 13.43 -4.94
CA ALA A 53 28.59 12.07 -4.50
C ALA A 53 27.30 11.43 -3.99
N ALA A 54 27.04 10.18 -4.40
CA ALA A 54 25.89 9.45 -3.88
C ALA A 54 25.94 9.53 -2.35
N PRO A 55 24.88 10.02 -1.68
CA PRO A 55 24.90 10.14 -0.23
C PRO A 55 25.23 8.77 0.37
N GLU A 56 26.16 8.78 1.34
CA GLU A 56 26.55 7.58 2.06
C GLU A 56 25.29 6.96 2.68
N SER A 57 25.05 5.67 2.41
CA SER A 57 23.93 4.96 3.01
C SER A 57 24.11 4.92 4.52
N VAL A 58 23.16 5.50 5.27
CA VAL A 58 23.15 5.40 6.74
C VAL A 58 22.97 3.93 7.13
N SER A 59 23.97 3.37 7.80
CA SER A 59 23.89 2.05 8.43
C SER A 59 22.82 2.07 9.52
N LEU A 60 21.99 1.03 9.63
CA LEU A 60 21.02 0.93 10.73
C LEU A 60 21.70 0.96 12.11
N ALA A 61 22.95 0.51 12.21
CA ALA A 61 23.72 0.52 13.44
C ALA A 61 24.03 1.93 13.95
N ASP A 62 24.10 2.92 13.05
CA ASP A 62 24.43 4.31 13.37
C ASP A 62 23.17 5.19 13.47
N ALA A 63 21.99 4.63 13.19
CA ALA A 63 20.76 5.39 13.15
C ALA A 63 20.26 5.73 14.57
N GLU A 64 19.91 7.00 14.80
CA GLU A 64 19.39 7.46 16.10
C GLU A 64 18.17 6.63 16.54
N PRO A 65 18.02 6.34 17.85
CA PRO A 65 16.85 5.64 18.36
C PRO A 65 15.55 6.33 17.95
N ILE A 66 14.53 5.54 17.58
CA ILE A 66 13.21 6.07 17.25
C ILE A 66 12.56 6.62 18.52
N THR A 67 12.66 7.93 18.70
CA THR A 67 12.08 8.67 19.83
C THR A 67 11.12 9.76 19.31
N GLY A 68 10.44 10.46 20.21
CA GLY A 68 9.61 11.63 19.88
C GLY A 68 8.11 11.35 19.75
N GLU A 69 7.39 12.36 19.28
CA GLU A 69 5.93 12.45 19.33
C GLU A 69 5.22 11.52 18.34
N ALA A 70 3.95 11.22 18.63
CA ALA A 70 3.08 10.47 17.73
C ALA A 70 2.99 11.13 16.35
N PHE A 71 2.65 10.35 15.32
CA PHE A 71 2.44 10.92 13.99
C PHE A 71 1.23 11.86 13.98
N ASP A 72 1.36 12.98 13.27
CA ASP A 72 0.23 13.84 12.95
C ASP A 72 -0.65 13.16 11.89
N VAL A 73 -1.59 12.35 12.37
CA VAL A 73 -2.54 11.63 11.53
C VAL A 73 -3.84 12.40 11.46
N THR A 74 -4.23 12.82 10.26
CA THR A 74 -5.58 13.34 10.05
C THR A 74 -6.53 12.21 9.65
N LEU A 75 -7.60 12.01 10.42
CA LEU A 75 -8.71 11.15 10.02
C LEU A 75 -9.84 11.99 9.40
N LYS A 76 -10.42 11.49 8.32
CA LYS A 76 -11.65 12.02 7.74
C LYS A 76 -12.77 11.00 7.93
N ARG A 77 -13.91 11.46 8.45
CA ARG A 77 -15.14 10.67 8.40
C ARG A 77 -15.62 10.56 6.96
N VAL A 78 -15.63 9.35 6.42
CA VAL A 78 -15.96 9.09 5.01
C VAL A 78 -17.39 8.62 4.81
N ARG A 79 -18.02 8.03 5.82
CA ARG A 79 -19.41 7.52 5.77
C ARG A 79 -20.08 7.59 7.14
N GLY A 80 -21.42 7.61 7.11
CA GLY A 80 -22.24 7.42 8.30
C GLY A 80 -22.68 8.70 9.03
N LYS A 81 -23.48 8.55 10.09
CA LYS A 81 -24.02 9.64 10.90
C LYS A 81 -23.35 9.65 12.28
N ALA A 82 -23.01 10.84 12.78
CA ALA A 82 -22.48 11.06 14.14
C ALA A 82 -23.34 10.44 15.25
N LYS A 83 -24.62 10.18 14.97
CA LYS A 83 -25.59 9.59 15.89
C LYS A 83 -25.13 8.28 16.52
N ALA A 84 -24.26 7.50 15.88
CA ALA A 84 -23.71 6.29 16.50
C ALA A 84 -22.88 6.60 17.75
N VAL A 85 -22.11 7.70 17.73
CA VAL A 85 -21.27 8.16 18.84
C VAL A 85 -22.12 8.83 19.93
N THR A 86 -23.21 9.50 19.54
CA THR A 86 -24.04 10.27 20.49
C THR A 86 -25.19 9.46 21.10
N ALA A 87 -25.65 8.39 20.46
CA ALA A 87 -26.77 7.57 20.94
C ALA A 87 -26.39 6.56 22.03
N LYS A 88 -25.11 6.16 22.10
CA LYS A 88 -24.57 5.23 23.11
C LYS A 88 -23.17 5.68 23.53
N PRO A 89 -22.95 6.08 24.79
CA PRO A 89 -21.62 6.42 25.28
C PRO A 89 -20.75 5.17 25.52
N ARG A 90 -21.39 3.98 25.56
CA ARG A 90 -20.71 2.71 25.78
C ARG A 90 -20.09 2.18 24.50
N ILE A 91 -18.79 1.97 24.50
CA ILE A 91 -17.99 1.55 23.33
C ILE A 91 -17.30 0.23 23.64
N ALA A 92 -17.49 -0.75 22.77
CA ALA A 92 -16.72 -1.99 22.77
C ALA A 92 -15.68 -1.92 21.65
N VAL A 93 -14.39 -1.98 22.00
CA VAL A 93 -13.31 -2.05 21.02
C VAL A 93 -13.11 -3.51 20.62
N VAL A 94 -13.67 -3.90 19.48
CA VAL A 94 -13.75 -5.31 19.05
C VAL A 94 -12.48 -5.68 18.27
N GLY A 95 -11.38 -5.80 19.01
CA GLY A 95 -10.03 -6.03 18.49
C GLY A 95 -9.31 -4.75 18.08
N TYR A 96 -8.10 -4.90 17.55
CA TYR A 96 -7.32 -3.80 16.96
C TYR A 96 -6.40 -4.41 15.90
N ASN A 97 -6.82 -4.36 14.64
CA ASN A 97 -6.02 -4.98 13.58
C ASN A 97 -4.83 -4.09 13.23
N VAL A 98 -3.63 -4.65 13.28
CA VAL A 98 -2.40 -4.01 12.82
C VAL A 98 -1.85 -4.82 11.66
N GLY A 99 -1.75 -4.17 10.50
CA GLY A 99 -1.31 -4.80 9.27
C GLY A 99 -0.04 -4.17 8.70
N ALA A 100 1.00 -4.98 8.51
CA ALA A 100 2.19 -4.62 7.76
C ALA A 100 2.04 -4.99 6.29
N ILE A 101 2.14 -4.02 5.39
CA ILE A 101 2.21 -4.31 3.96
C ILE A 101 3.51 -5.08 3.71
N THR A 102 3.40 -6.32 3.21
CA THR A 102 4.56 -7.21 2.98
C THR A 102 5.03 -7.18 1.53
N LYS A 103 4.18 -6.70 0.62
CA LYS A 103 4.51 -6.56 -0.80
C LYS A 103 3.93 -5.27 -1.35
N SER A 104 4.79 -4.44 -1.91
CA SER A 104 4.42 -3.22 -2.62
C SER A 104 4.88 -3.29 -4.07
N ARG A 105 4.06 -2.82 -5.01
CA ARG A 105 4.36 -2.86 -6.45
C ARG A 105 4.15 -1.50 -7.08
N ALA A 106 5.21 -0.91 -7.60
CA ALA A 106 5.15 0.26 -8.47
C ALA A 106 5.11 -0.18 -9.93
N VAL A 107 4.23 0.44 -10.72
CA VAL A 107 4.18 0.26 -12.18
C VAL A 107 4.24 1.64 -12.81
N ALA A 108 5.26 1.88 -13.63
CA ALA A 108 5.35 3.06 -14.48
C ALA A 108 5.09 2.64 -15.93
N SER A 109 4.24 3.40 -16.62
CA SER A 109 4.02 3.24 -18.05
C SER A 109 4.06 4.60 -18.73
N THR A 110 4.92 4.74 -19.74
CA THR A 110 4.90 5.92 -20.61
C THR A 110 3.87 5.66 -21.72
N ARG A 111 2.76 6.41 -21.67
CA ARG A 111 1.77 6.42 -22.77
C ARG A 111 2.03 7.68 -23.60
N GLY A 112 2.94 7.59 -24.55
CA GLY A 112 3.20 8.68 -25.49
C GLY A 112 2.01 8.85 -26.44
N GLY A 113 1.49 10.07 -26.59
CA GLY A 113 0.48 10.38 -27.60
C GLY A 113 0.94 9.87 -28.98
N PHE A 114 0.03 9.19 -29.68
CA PHE A 114 0.20 8.64 -31.04
C PHE A 114 1.23 7.50 -31.27
N THR A 115 1.94 6.98 -30.26
CA THR A 115 2.88 5.85 -30.45
C THR A 115 2.33 4.54 -29.87
N ARG A 116 2.41 3.43 -30.64
CA ARG A 116 1.91 2.09 -30.26
C ARG A 116 2.83 1.30 -29.32
N ASN A 117 4.02 1.81 -29.01
CA ASN A 117 4.99 1.14 -28.15
C ASN A 117 4.98 1.78 -26.76
N SER A 118 4.24 1.19 -25.82
CA SER A 118 4.34 1.54 -24.40
C SER A 118 5.49 0.78 -23.75
N ALA A 119 6.43 1.48 -23.13
CA ALA A 119 7.39 0.86 -22.22
C ALA A 119 6.72 0.71 -20.85
N LYS A 120 6.74 -0.49 -20.29
CA LYS A 120 6.25 -0.79 -18.94
C LYS A 120 7.43 -1.20 -18.07
N THR A 121 7.65 -0.46 -17.00
CA THR A 121 8.60 -0.82 -15.95
C THR A 121 7.81 -1.16 -14.70
N SER A 122 8.14 -2.27 -14.04
CA SER A 122 7.57 -2.57 -12.72
C SER A 122 8.63 -2.91 -11.70
N MET A 123 8.52 -2.29 -10.53
CA MET A 123 9.37 -2.55 -9.37
C MET A 123 8.50 -3.20 -8.28
N THR A 124 9.01 -4.29 -7.71
CA THR A 124 8.40 -4.98 -6.57
C THR A 124 9.31 -4.82 -5.35
N LEU A 125 8.73 -4.42 -4.24
CA LEU A 125 9.41 -4.35 -2.94
C LEU A 125 8.76 -5.37 -2.00
N LEU A 126 9.56 -6.17 -1.32
CA LEU A 126 9.13 -7.15 -0.33
C LEU A 126 9.62 -6.73 1.05
N LEU A 127 8.76 -6.65 2.05
CA LEU A 127 9.16 -6.40 3.44
C LEU A 127 9.54 -7.73 4.10
N ALA A 128 10.69 -7.75 4.76
CA ALA A 128 11.18 -8.83 5.60
C ALA A 128 11.56 -8.29 6.98
N GLY A 129 11.77 -9.19 7.94
CA GLY A 129 12.19 -8.85 9.31
C GLY A 129 11.03 -8.55 10.27
N ILE A 130 9.78 -8.49 9.80
CA ILE A 130 8.61 -8.30 10.66
C ILE A 130 7.84 -9.60 10.77
N ASP A 131 7.81 -10.18 11.97
CA ASP A 131 7.05 -11.38 12.29
C ASP A 131 5.71 -11.06 12.94
N ASP A 132 4.93 -12.11 13.23
CA ASP A 132 3.61 -11.96 13.84
C ASP A 132 3.71 -11.43 15.28
N ALA A 133 4.75 -11.76 16.02
CA ALA A 133 4.94 -11.33 17.40
C ALA A 133 5.11 -9.81 17.48
N VAL A 134 5.90 -9.22 16.59
CA VAL A 134 6.06 -7.75 16.49
C VAL A 134 4.71 -7.07 16.21
N LEU A 135 3.91 -7.61 15.28
CA LEU A 135 2.61 -7.02 14.95
C LEU A 135 1.60 -7.19 16.09
N GLN A 136 1.65 -8.32 16.79
CA GLN A 136 0.77 -8.64 17.91
C GLN A 136 1.06 -7.72 19.10
N ASP A 137 2.33 -7.50 19.42
CA ASP A 137 2.77 -6.54 20.43
C ASP A 137 2.28 -5.12 20.11
N VAL A 138 2.43 -4.68 18.86
CA VAL A 138 1.91 -3.36 18.43
C VAL A 138 0.39 -3.31 18.60
N ALA A 139 -0.33 -4.39 18.27
CA ALA A 139 -1.78 -4.45 18.40
C ALA A 139 -2.22 -4.36 19.86
N ASP A 140 -1.55 -5.03 20.79
CA ASP A 140 -1.83 -4.94 22.23
C ASP A 140 -1.64 -3.53 22.77
N GLU A 141 -0.48 -2.93 22.49
CA GLU A 141 -0.17 -1.59 22.96
C GLU A 141 -1.10 -0.54 22.34
N ALA A 142 -1.41 -0.67 21.04
CA ALA A 142 -2.34 0.20 20.33
C ALA A 142 -3.78 0.08 20.87
N TYR A 143 -4.21 -1.15 21.20
CA TYR A 143 -5.50 -1.42 21.83
C TYR A 143 -5.58 -0.78 23.21
N SER A 144 -4.57 -1.01 24.06
CA SER A 144 -4.51 -0.46 25.41
C SER A 144 -4.49 1.07 25.41
N ASP A 145 -3.73 1.69 24.49
CA ASP A 145 -3.70 3.15 24.32
C ASP A 145 -5.08 3.68 23.88
N LEU A 146 -5.75 3.02 22.93
CA LEU A 146 -7.08 3.43 22.47
C LEU A 146 -8.13 3.34 23.59
N VAL A 147 -8.19 2.22 24.29
CA VAL A 147 -9.12 2.01 25.42
C VAL A 147 -8.90 3.07 26.50
N SER A 148 -7.63 3.31 26.85
CA SER A 148 -7.24 4.32 27.85
C SER A 148 -7.66 5.73 27.44
N ARG A 149 -7.44 6.12 26.16
CA ARG A 149 -7.85 7.44 25.64
C ARG A 149 -9.35 7.61 25.57
N LEU A 150 -10.09 6.58 25.18
CA LEU A 150 -11.56 6.60 25.18
C LEU A 150 -12.10 6.77 26.61
N ALA A 151 -11.58 6.02 27.58
CA ALA A 151 -11.97 6.16 28.98
C ALA A 151 -11.64 7.57 29.50
N ALA A 152 -10.43 8.09 29.22
CA ALA A 152 -10.02 9.44 29.61
C ALA A 152 -10.88 10.55 28.96
N ALA A 153 -11.43 10.31 27.77
CA ALA A 153 -12.38 11.19 27.09
C ALA A 153 -13.82 11.08 27.64
N GLY A 154 -14.04 10.25 28.66
CA GLY A 154 -15.32 10.05 29.32
C GLY A 154 -16.28 9.13 28.57
N PHE A 155 -15.76 8.24 27.72
CA PHE A 155 -16.56 7.13 27.18
C PHE A 155 -16.58 5.96 28.16
N ASP A 156 -17.70 5.25 28.20
CA ASP A 156 -17.82 4.00 28.95
C ASP A 156 -17.26 2.87 28.08
N VAL A 157 -16.07 2.34 28.41
CA VAL A 157 -15.42 1.34 27.57
C VAL A 157 -15.69 -0.06 28.12
N VAL A 158 -16.23 -0.94 27.27
CA VAL A 158 -16.46 -2.34 27.63
C VAL A 158 -15.10 -3.03 27.82
N GLY A 159 -14.93 -3.70 28.98
CA GLY A 159 -13.74 -4.48 29.27
C GLY A 159 -13.59 -5.70 28.35
N ALA A 160 -12.36 -6.17 28.17
CA ALA A 160 -12.10 -7.33 27.32
C ALA A 160 -12.84 -8.60 27.78
N GLU A 161 -12.93 -8.84 29.09
CA GLU A 161 -13.63 -10.00 29.67
C GLU A 161 -15.14 -9.98 29.42
N ASP A 162 -15.78 -8.82 29.64
CA ASP A 162 -17.22 -8.60 29.34
C ASP A 162 -17.50 -8.83 27.84
N MET A 163 -16.59 -8.35 27.00
CA MET A 163 -16.70 -8.50 25.56
C MET A 163 -16.59 -9.96 25.12
N GLN A 164 -15.60 -10.71 25.63
CA GLN A 164 -15.42 -12.14 25.32
C GLN A 164 -16.59 -13.00 25.82
N SER A 165 -17.24 -12.58 26.90
CA SER A 165 -18.39 -13.29 27.49
C SER A 165 -19.72 -12.96 26.79
N ALA A 166 -19.74 -11.98 25.90
CA ALA A 166 -20.96 -11.49 25.27
C ALA A 166 -21.49 -12.44 24.17
N PRO A 167 -22.79 -12.78 24.18
CA PRO A 167 -23.38 -13.62 23.13
C PRO A 167 -23.18 -13.05 21.71
N GLY A 168 -22.62 -13.87 20.81
CA GLY A 168 -22.41 -13.52 19.41
C GLY A 168 -21.06 -12.88 19.12
N ILE A 169 -20.24 -12.59 20.14
CA ILE A 169 -18.89 -12.07 19.96
C ILE A 169 -17.96 -13.09 19.31
N GLU A 170 -18.19 -14.40 19.57
CA GLU A 170 -17.43 -15.52 19.03
C GLU A 170 -17.50 -15.62 17.51
N LYS A 171 -18.45 -14.90 16.91
CA LYS A 171 -18.66 -14.86 15.46
C LYS A 171 -17.98 -13.67 14.79
N ILE A 172 -17.45 -12.74 15.58
CA ILE A 172 -16.87 -11.46 15.16
C ILE A 172 -15.38 -11.38 15.52
N LEU A 173 -14.98 -11.91 16.67
CA LEU A 173 -13.58 -12.12 17.05
C LEU A 173 -13.11 -13.47 16.51
N PRO A 174 -12.21 -13.52 15.53
CA PRO A 174 -11.48 -14.73 15.21
C PRO A 174 -10.40 -14.93 16.29
N GLY A 175 -10.35 -16.13 16.86
CA GLY A 175 -9.22 -16.57 17.66
C GLY A 175 -7.95 -16.87 16.82
N GLU A 176 -7.79 -16.28 15.62
CA GLU A 176 -6.57 -16.42 14.84
C GLU A 176 -5.58 -15.30 15.19
N ALA A 177 -4.34 -15.68 15.53
CA ALA A 177 -3.30 -14.76 15.96
C ALA A 177 -2.86 -13.79 14.84
N ALA A 178 -2.79 -14.28 13.59
CA ALA A 178 -2.41 -13.48 12.42
C ALA A 178 -2.91 -14.08 11.11
N TYR A 179 -3.05 -13.25 10.08
CA TYR A 179 -3.49 -13.68 8.75
C TYR A 179 -2.89 -12.87 7.59
N ASP A 180 -2.95 -13.45 6.38
CA ASP A 180 -2.61 -12.77 5.14
C ASP A 180 -3.84 -12.16 4.44
N GLY A 181 -3.68 -10.95 3.91
CA GLY A 181 -4.68 -10.23 3.13
C GLY A 181 -4.12 -9.70 1.80
N ASN A 182 -5.03 -9.38 0.88
CA ASN A 182 -4.71 -8.75 -0.40
C ASN A 182 -5.25 -7.32 -0.44
N LEU A 183 -4.37 -6.33 -0.64
CA LEU A 183 -4.78 -4.94 -0.81
C LEU A 183 -4.91 -4.61 -2.29
N GLN A 184 -6.11 -4.23 -2.71
CA GLN A 184 -6.33 -3.73 -4.06
C GLN A 184 -5.85 -2.27 -4.15
N ARG A 185 -4.80 -2.01 -4.94
CA ARG A 185 -4.19 -0.67 -5.07
C ARG A 185 -4.14 -0.26 -6.54
N GLY A 186 -5.12 0.47 -7.06
CA GLY A 186 -5.10 1.00 -8.43
C GLY A 186 -4.56 0.00 -9.47
N ASN A 187 -3.35 0.26 -9.99
CA ASN A 187 -2.69 -0.55 -11.03
C ASN A 187 -1.84 -1.74 -10.49
N GLY A 188 -1.94 -2.10 -9.22
CA GLY A 188 -1.19 -3.18 -8.59
C GLY A 188 -1.92 -3.87 -7.43
N ASN A 189 -1.41 -5.05 -7.05
CA ASN A 189 -1.87 -5.79 -5.88
C ASN A 189 -0.78 -5.70 -4.80
N GLY A 190 -1.15 -5.27 -3.60
CA GLY A 190 -0.29 -5.37 -2.42
C GLY A 190 -0.66 -6.60 -1.58
N ARG A 191 0.28 -7.12 -0.80
CA ARG A 191 0.00 -8.09 0.27
C ARG A 191 0.16 -7.42 1.62
N ILE A 192 -0.63 -7.86 2.59
CA ILE A 192 -0.58 -7.38 3.96
C ILE A 192 -0.60 -8.58 4.91
N ARG A 193 0.24 -8.55 5.94
CA ARG A 193 0.20 -9.47 7.08
C ARG A 193 -0.44 -8.74 8.23
N VAL A 194 -1.46 -9.31 8.86
CA VAL A 194 -2.26 -8.66 9.89
C VAL A 194 -2.24 -9.49 11.16
N ALA A 195 -2.04 -8.85 12.30
CA ALA A 195 -2.25 -9.42 13.63
C ALA A 195 -3.24 -8.55 14.42
N GLY A 196 -3.78 -9.11 15.51
CA GLY A 196 -4.60 -8.38 16.47
C GLY A 196 -4.14 -8.68 17.91
N PRO A 197 -4.75 -8.04 18.91
CA PRO A 197 -4.30 -8.15 20.30
C PRO A 197 -4.33 -9.59 20.81
N HIS A 198 -3.40 -10.01 21.67
CA HIS A 198 -3.36 -11.37 22.25
C HIS A 198 -4.69 -11.78 22.88
N ALA A 199 -5.35 -10.86 23.59
CA ALA A 199 -6.62 -11.15 24.25
C ALA A 199 -7.78 -11.33 23.27
N LEU A 200 -7.72 -10.76 22.06
CA LEU A 200 -8.91 -10.63 21.19
C LEU A 200 -8.73 -11.27 19.81
N GLY A 201 -7.50 -11.53 19.39
CA GLY A 201 -7.15 -11.93 18.03
C GLY A 201 -7.37 -10.81 17.01
N ALA A 202 -7.06 -11.13 15.75
CA ALA A 202 -7.29 -10.22 14.63
C ALA A 202 -8.74 -10.32 14.15
N SER A 203 -9.50 -9.22 14.19
CA SER A 203 -10.91 -9.16 13.77
C SER A 203 -11.07 -9.44 12.27
N ASP A 204 -11.99 -10.35 11.89
CA ASP A 204 -12.30 -10.61 10.46
C ASP A 204 -13.34 -9.64 9.90
N TYR A 205 -13.87 -8.75 10.74
CA TYR A 205 -14.86 -7.77 10.32
C TYR A 205 -14.21 -6.58 9.61
N ASN A 206 -14.55 -6.39 8.33
CA ASN A 206 -13.86 -5.41 7.46
C ASN A 206 -12.33 -5.54 7.54
N ALA A 207 -11.86 -6.79 7.72
CA ALA A 207 -10.46 -7.13 7.85
C ALA A 207 -9.64 -6.52 6.70
N LEU A 208 -8.47 -5.98 7.05
CA LEU A 208 -7.53 -5.45 6.06
C LEU A 208 -7.24 -6.50 4.99
N GLY A 209 -7.53 -6.16 3.74
CA GLY A 209 -7.29 -7.02 2.59
C GLY A 209 -8.22 -8.24 2.46
N ARG A 210 -9.38 -8.22 3.12
CA ARG A 210 -10.46 -9.21 2.97
C ARG A 210 -11.79 -8.52 2.63
N THR A 211 -12.71 -9.27 2.01
CA THR A 211 -14.03 -8.77 1.58
C THR A 211 -15.17 -9.20 2.50
N THR A 212 -14.87 -9.65 3.72
CA THR A 212 -15.86 -10.21 4.64
C THR A 212 -16.64 -9.10 5.36
N PHE A 213 -17.92 -9.01 5.04
CA PHE A 213 -18.87 -8.14 5.72
C PHE A 213 -20.09 -8.95 6.18
N ASN A 214 -20.26 -9.13 7.50
CA ASN A 214 -21.45 -9.79 8.04
C ASN A 214 -22.16 -8.92 9.08
N GLY A 215 -23.02 -8.04 8.57
CA GLY A 215 -23.77 -7.09 9.37
C GLY A 215 -24.63 -7.69 10.48
N ASN A 216 -25.26 -8.84 10.21
CA ASN A 216 -26.19 -9.47 11.16
C ASN A 216 -25.50 -9.98 12.43
N LYS A 217 -24.23 -10.41 12.33
CA LYS A 217 -23.45 -10.86 13.49
C LYS A 217 -23.17 -9.69 14.45
N MET A 218 -22.75 -8.55 13.91
CA MET A 218 -22.48 -7.35 14.70
C MET A 218 -23.70 -6.79 15.43
N ALA A 219 -24.87 -6.84 14.79
CA ALA A 219 -26.09 -6.33 15.40
C ALA A 219 -26.42 -7.09 16.69
N LYS A 220 -26.22 -8.41 16.70
CA LYS A 220 -26.43 -9.25 17.89
C LYS A 220 -25.44 -8.94 19.00
N ALA A 221 -24.14 -8.88 18.68
CA ALA A 221 -23.10 -8.59 19.68
C ALA A 221 -23.24 -7.16 20.27
N GLY A 222 -23.48 -6.15 19.43
CA GLY A 222 -23.70 -4.78 19.89
C GLY A 222 -24.97 -4.64 20.73
N GLY A 223 -26.04 -5.38 20.37
CA GLY A 223 -27.25 -5.45 21.18
C GLY A 223 -27.04 -6.15 22.54
N ALA A 224 -26.25 -7.21 22.58
CA ALA A 224 -25.95 -7.94 23.82
C ALA A 224 -25.07 -7.12 24.79
N LEU A 225 -24.11 -6.36 24.25
CA LEU A 225 -23.24 -5.46 25.02
C LEU A 225 -23.89 -4.12 25.37
N ASP A 226 -25.04 -3.82 24.74
CA ASP A 226 -25.66 -2.50 24.72
C ASP A 226 -24.67 -1.37 24.36
N ALA A 227 -23.73 -1.68 23.46
CA ALA A 227 -22.58 -0.84 23.12
C ALA A 227 -22.45 -0.62 21.62
N ALA A 228 -21.82 0.49 21.24
CA ALA A 228 -21.32 0.68 19.89
C ALA A 228 -20.02 -0.12 19.71
N LEU A 229 -19.94 -0.91 18.64
CA LEU A 229 -18.78 -1.74 18.32
C LEU A 229 -17.79 -0.94 17.46
N LEU A 230 -16.57 -0.78 17.94
CA LEU A 230 -15.49 -0.09 17.27
C LEU A 230 -14.47 -1.10 16.72
N PHE A 231 -14.11 -0.94 15.44
CA PHE A 231 -13.22 -1.84 14.71
C PHE A 231 -12.04 -1.06 14.10
N PRO A 232 -10.97 -0.83 14.86
CA PRO A 232 -9.76 -0.20 14.36
C PRO A 232 -9.01 -1.14 13.42
N ASN A 233 -8.64 -0.65 12.24
CA ASN A 233 -7.76 -1.32 11.29
C ASN A 233 -6.62 -0.36 10.89
N LEU A 234 -5.44 -0.55 11.49
CA LEU A 234 -4.22 0.19 11.19
C LEU A 234 -3.43 -0.54 10.10
N SER A 235 -3.21 0.12 8.97
CA SER A 235 -2.36 -0.40 7.88
C SER A 235 -1.07 0.42 7.81
N LEU A 236 0.07 -0.27 7.79
CA LEU A 236 1.39 0.33 7.81
C LEU A 236 2.15 -0.02 6.52
N GLY A 237 2.69 1.01 5.88
CA GLY A 237 3.45 0.90 4.66
C GLY A 237 4.93 1.19 4.86
N PHE A 238 5.76 0.55 4.04
CA PHE A 238 7.22 0.70 4.03
C PHE A 238 7.74 1.31 2.71
N ALA A 239 6.84 1.61 1.77
CA ALA A 239 7.17 2.21 0.48
C ALA A 239 5.99 2.99 -0.10
N GLN A 240 6.22 4.24 -0.53
CA GLN A 240 5.19 5.06 -1.18
C GLN A 240 5.15 4.85 -2.70
N THR A 241 4.57 3.74 -3.17
CA THR A 241 4.52 3.44 -4.62
C THR A 241 3.26 4.01 -5.28
N GLU A 242 3.07 5.32 -5.29
CA GLU A 242 1.96 5.91 -6.07
C GLU A 242 2.28 5.89 -7.57
N SER A 243 1.41 5.25 -8.38
CA SER A 243 1.60 5.06 -9.82
C SER A 243 1.34 6.31 -10.67
N SER A 244 1.14 7.47 -10.07
CA SER A 244 0.95 8.74 -10.79
C SER A 244 2.27 9.48 -10.96
N GLY A 245 3.30 8.79 -11.48
CA GLY A 245 4.52 9.37 -12.08
C GLY A 245 5.36 10.37 -11.28
N ASN A 246 4.99 10.75 -10.06
CA ASN A 246 5.59 11.89 -9.37
C ASN A 246 5.63 11.73 -7.84
N ALA A 247 4.74 10.98 -7.19
CA ALA A 247 4.62 11.11 -5.72
C ALA A 247 5.76 10.48 -4.89
N MET A 248 6.39 9.39 -5.35
CA MET A 248 7.48 8.73 -4.60
C MET A 248 8.80 9.54 -4.60
N PHE A 249 8.96 10.48 -5.56
CA PHE A 249 10.22 11.20 -5.80
C PHE A 249 10.08 12.73 -5.98
N ALA A 250 8.86 13.28 -6.18
CA ALA A 250 8.67 14.72 -6.38
C ALA A 250 8.69 15.54 -5.08
N ARG A 251 8.64 14.90 -3.90
CA ARG A 251 8.64 15.63 -2.62
C ARG A 251 10.01 15.91 -2.02
N LYS A 252 11.09 15.49 -2.68
CA LYS A 252 12.47 16.01 -2.57
C LYS A 252 13.34 15.13 -3.46
N ALA A 253 14.18 15.73 -4.30
CA ALA A 253 15.33 15.06 -4.92
C ALA A 253 16.43 14.74 -3.88
N ARG A 254 16.03 14.28 -2.70
CA ARG A 254 16.82 13.60 -1.68
C ARG A 254 16.08 12.30 -1.42
N VAL A 255 16.21 11.39 -2.38
CA VAL A 255 15.84 9.99 -2.19
C VAL A 255 17.15 9.24 -2.27
N GLU A 256 17.84 9.19 -1.13
CA GLU A 256 18.36 7.90 -0.67
C GLU A 256 17.26 6.88 -0.95
N GLY A 257 17.55 5.84 -1.73
CA GLY A 257 16.58 4.80 -2.11
C GLY A 257 16.14 3.92 -0.93
N GLY A 258 15.87 4.53 0.22
CA GLY A 258 15.52 3.89 1.48
C GLY A 258 14.03 3.59 1.60
N ALA A 259 13.71 2.71 2.54
CA ALA A 259 12.34 2.42 2.93
C ALA A 259 11.68 3.65 3.58
N LEU A 260 10.38 3.83 3.36
CA LEU A 260 9.59 4.93 3.93
C LEU A 260 8.48 4.38 4.80
N PHE A 261 8.55 4.64 6.11
CA PHE A 261 7.52 4.20 7.04
C PHE A 261 6.35 5.18 7.03
N HIS A 262 5.12 4.70 6.87
CA HIS A 262 3.93 5.55 6.91
C HIS A 262 2.67 4.79 7.33
N VAL A 263 1.69 5.56 7.80
CA VAL A 263 0.30 5.11 7.92
C VAL A 263 -0.29 5.07 6.53
N ASP A 264 -0.70 3.87 6.10
CA ASP A 264 -1.21 3.64 4.78
C ASP A 264 -2.69 4.09 4.64
N PRO A 265 -3.11 4.61 3.47
CA PRO A 265 -4.49 4.99 3.20
C PRO A 265 -5.55 3.89 3.38
N ALA A 266 -5.15 2.62 3.41
CA ALA A 266 -6.05 1.50 3.75
C ALA A 266 -6.43 1.49 5.24
N THR A 267 -5.77 2.29 6.08
CA THR A 267 -6.15 2.49 7.49
C THR A 267 -7.58 3.00 7.58
N LYS A 268 -8.40 2.25 8.30
CA LYS A 268 -9.84 2.48 8.41
C LYS A 268 -10.30 2.14 9.81
N ILE A 269 -11.26 2.91 10.31
CA ILE A 269 -11.90 2.64 11.58
C ILE A 269 -13.39 2.64 11.33
N ASP A 270 -14.08 1.60 11.75
CA ASP A 270 -15.54 1.53 11.66
C ASP A 270 -16.14 1.50 13.05
N LEU A 271 -17.22 2.26 13.24
CA LEU A 271 -18.07 2.20 14.41
C LEU A 271 -19.46 1.78 13.97
N VAL A 272 -19.97 0.73 14.59
CA VAL A 272 -21.28 0.16 14.30
C VAL A 272 -22.12 0.17 15.55
N TYR A 273 -23.32 0.74 15.45
CA TYR A 273 -24.31 0.77 16.50
C TYR A 273 -25.58 0.04 16.05
N SER A 274 -26.11 -0.80 16.94
CA SER A 274 -27.39 -1.48 16.74
C SER A 274 -28.31 -1.22 17.93
N LYS A 275 -29.54 -0.80 17.65
CA LYS A 275 -30.61 -0.70 18.64
C LYS A 275 -31.46 -1.96 18.55
N LYS A 276 -31.53 -2.73 19.64
CA LYS A 276 -32.36 -3.95 19.74
C LYS A 276 -32.02 -5.01 18.67
N GLY A 277 -30.75 -5.14 18.29
CA GLY A 277 -30.29 -6.18 17.36
C GLY A 277 -30.67 -5.96 15.89
N ARG A 278 -31.17 -4.77 15.52
CA ARG A 278 -31.38 -4.40 14.11
C ARG A 278 -30.07 -3.91 13.51
N TYR A 279 -29.75 -4.39 12.32
CA TYR A 279 -28.48 -4.08 11.67
C TYR A 279 -28.29 -2.57 11.47
N ALA A 280 -27.19 -2.06 12.02
CA ALA A 280 -26.62 -0.73 11.79
C ALA A 280 -27.61 0.46 11.88
N ASP A 281 -28.37 0.57 12.99
CA ASP A 281 -29.15 1.78 13.31
C ASP A 281 -28.26 3.05 13.34
N GLY A 282 -26.95 2.88 13.58
CA GLY A 282 -25.93 3.88 13.35
C GLY A 282 -24.65 3.26 12.81
N TRP A 283 -23.98 3.98 11.92
CA TRP A 283 -22.68 3.62 11.39
C TRP A 283 -21.86 4.89 11.30
N ALA A 284 -20.56 4.82 11.59
CA ALA A 284 -19.57 5.82 11.20
C ALA A 284 -18.30 5.13 10.70
N SER A 285 -17.61 5.73 9.73
CA SER A 285 -16.34 5.24 9.23
C SER A 285 -15.34 6.36 9.06
N TRP A 286 -14.12 6.13 9.51
CA TRP A 286 -12.98 7.03 9.36
C TRP A 286 -11.94 6.38 8.48
N GLN A 287 -11.30 7.20 7.66
CA GLN A 287 -10.13 6.83 6.88
C GLN A 287 -9.08 7.92 7.02
N THR A 288 -7.82 7.54 6.90
CA THR A 288 -6.73 8.51 6.90
C THR A 288 -6.83 9.44 5.71
N LYS A 289 -6.60 10.73 5.95
CA LYS A 289 -6.57 11.77 4.94
C LYS A 289 -5.14 12.23 4.75
N GLY A 290 -4.62 12.04 3.54
CA GLY A 290 -3.25 12.43 3.21
C GLY A 290 -2.23 11.41 3.72
N TRP A 291 -0.98 11.85 3.79
CA TRP A 291 0.16 11.04 4.17
C TRP A 291 0.62 11.41 5.57
N ALA A 292 0.87 10.41 6.40
CA ALA A 292 1.48 10.56 7.72
C ALA A 292 2.57 9.49 7.87
N GLY A 293 3.83 9.92 7.86
CA GLY A 293 4.97 9.01 7.89
C GLY A 293 6.28 9.72 8.18
N THR A 294 7.37 9.00 8.04
CA THR A 294 8.74 9.48 8.30
C THR A 294 9.74 8.79 7.37
N ASP A 295 10.85 9.48 7.17
CA ASP A 295 12.08 8.99 6.54
C ASP A 295 13.09 8.44 7.55
N ALA A 296 12.74 8.36 8.84
CA ALA A 296 13.60 7.76 9.85
C ALA A 296 14.01 6.35 9.44
N ALA A 297 15.30 6.06 9.45
CA ALA A 297 15.84 4.76 9.06
C ALA A 297 15.25 3.66 9.95
N PHE A 298 14.64 2.65 9.35
CA PHE A 298 14.06 1.49 10.04
C PHE A 298 14.30 0.18 9.29
N ALA A 299 14.85 0.25 8.07
CA ALA A 299 15.09 -0.91 7.23
C ALA A 299 16.23 -0.66 6.25
N GLU A 300 16.90 -1.74 5.87
CA GLU A 300 17.86 -1.77 4.77
C GLU A 300 17.18 -2.29 3.51
N VAL A 301 17.56 -1.74 2.35
CA VAL A 301 17.07 -2.21 1.06
C VAL A 301 18.16 -3.03 0.39
N ALA A 302 17.86 -4.27 0.02
CA ALA A 302 18.74 -5.18 -0.71
C ALA A 302 18.07 -5.63 -2.00
N LYS A 303 18.84 -5.77 -3.09
CA LYS A 303 18.31 -6.36 -4.33
C LYS A 303 18.26 -7.89 -4.18
N THR A 304 17.13 -8.50 -4.53
CA THR A 304 16.85 -9.92 -4.24
C THR A 304 17.77 -10.93 -4.95
N ASP A 305 18.72 -10.51 -5.82
CA ASP A 305 19.64 -11.40 -6.55
C ASP A 305 21.09 -10.88 -6.72
N SER A 306 21.56 -9.93 -5.90
CA SER A 306 22.97 -9.51 -6.02
C SER A 306 23.59 -9.05 -4.71
N SER A 307 24.59 -9.81 -4.25
CA SER A 307 25.56 -9.39 -3.24
C SER A 307 26.30 -8.12 -3.68
N ASN A 308 26.45 -7.19 -2.73
CA ASN A 308 27.34 -6.04 -2.67
C ASN A 308 27.04 -4.82 -3.59
N ASN A 309 26.88 -3.67 -2.93
CA ASN A 309 27.07 -2.27 -3.36
C ASN A 309 26.46 -1.78 -4.68
N ALA A 310 25.54 -2.54 -5.29
CA ALA A 310 24.81 -2.13 -6.49
C ALA A 310 23.53 -1.30 -6.21
N LEU A 311 23.25 -0.92 -4.96
CA LEU A 311 21.98 -0.31 -4.54
C LEU A 311 21.76 1.09 -5.15
N ALA A 312 22.70 2.02 -4.90
CA ALA A 312 22.59 3.41 -5.39
C ALA A 312 22.72 3.48 -6.91
N VAL A 313 23.61 2.68 -7.50
CA VAL A 313 23.84 2.65 -8.96
C VAL A 313 22.74 1.88 -9.70
N GLY A 314 22.17 0.83 -9.11
CA GLY A 314 21.11 0.03 -9.71
C GLY A 314 19.76 0.72 -9.67
N LEU A 315 19.43 1.42 -8.58
CA LEU A 315 18.21 2.21 -8.48
C LEU A 315 18.29 3.47 -9.37
N SER A 316 19.41 4.19 -9.36
CA SER A 316 19.61 5.35 -10.25
C SER A 316 19.67 4.97 -11.74
N LYS A 317 20.32 3.86 -12.11
CA LYS A 317 20.31 3.36 -13.50
C LYS A 317 18.94 2.83 -13.93
N ALA A 318 18.20 2.15 -13.05
CA ALA A 318 16.84 1.71 -13.35
C ALA A 318 15.86 2.89 -13.50
N LEU A 319 16.13 4.02 -12.84
CA LEU A 319 15.29 5.21 -12.89
C LEU A 319 15.75 6.27 -13.91
N GLY A 320 17.01 6.22 -14.39
CA GLY A 320 17.61 7.25 -15.25
C GLY A 320 18.21 6.78 -16.58
N ALA A 321 18.54 5.49 -16.76
CA ALA A 321 19.09 4.99 -18.02
C ALA A 321 17.98 4.32 -18.84
N GLY A 322 17.77 4.78 -20.08
CA GLY A 322 16.73 4.32 -20.99
C GLY A 322 16.49 2.81 -20.95
N MET A 323 15.42 2.40 -20.28
CA MET A 323 15.00 1.01 -20.19
C MET A 323 14.40 0.56 -21.53
N GLY A 324 15.05 -0.43 -22.15
CA GLY A 324 14.46 -1.22 -23.22
C GLY A 324 13.17 -1.92 -22.76
N SER A 325 12.35 -2.33 -23.72
CA SER A 325 10.97 -2.79 -23.50
C SER A 325 10.86 -3.89 -22.42
N ASN A 326 10.13 -3.60 -21.33
CA ASN A 326 9.70 -4.52 -20.27
C ASN A 326 10.75 -4.95 -19.24
N SER A 327 11.21 -4.04 -18.38
CA SER A 327 12.04 -4.35 -17.22
C SER A 327 11.21 -4.60 -15.95
N LYS A 328 11.53 -5.68 -15.23
CA LYS A 328 11.00 -6.00 -13.89
C LYS A 328 12.16 -6.06 -12.90
N SER A 329 12.05 -5.39 -11.76
CA SER A 329 13.02 -5.47 -10.66
C SER A 329 12.33 -5.83 -9.35
N GLU A 330 13.01 -6.62 -8.52
CA GLU A 330 12.55 -7.02 -7.20
C GLU A 330 13.62 -6.70 -6.15
N TYR A 331 13.19 -6.12 -5.02
CA TYR A 331 14.03 -5.77 -3.89
C TYR A 331 13.38 -6.24 -2.59
N THR A 332 14.22 -6.58 -1.63
CA THR A 332 13.84 -6.90 -0.26
C THR A 332 14.19 -5.73 0.63
N VAL A 333 13.25 -5.30 1.46
CA VAL A 333 13.40 -4.29 2.50
C VAL A 333 13.43 -5.04 3.82
N VAL A 334 14.61 -5.19 4.43
CA VAL A 334 14.80 -5.88 5.69
C VAL A 334 14.66 -4.87 6.81
N ALA A 335 13.51 -4.89 7.50
CA ALA A 335 13.25 -3.99 8.60
C ALA A 335 13.89 -4.49 9.89
N ASP A 336 14.40 -3.54 10.68
CA ASP A 336 14.73 -3.77 12.08
C ASP A 336 13.42 -3.88 12.89
N PRO A 337 13.17 -5.00 13.59
CA PRO A 337 11.94 -5.24 14.31
C PRO A 337 11.63 -4.16 15.37
N GLU A 338 12.64 -3.73 16.13
CA GLU A 338 12.46 -2.80 17.25
C GLU A 338 12.13 -1.40 16.74
N ARG A 339 12.85 -0.93 15.72
CA ARG A 339 12.59 0.37 15.08
C ARG A 339 11.25 0.38 14.37
N TYR A 340 10.88 -0.72 13.70
CA TYR A 340 9.56 -0.86 13.10
C TYR A 340 8.45 -0.79 14.16
N LYS A 341 8.58 -1.54 15.26
CA LYS A 341 7.64 -1.50 16.39
C LYS A 341 7.49 -0.08 16.94
N ALA A 342 8.59 0.61 17.20
CA ALA A 342 8.57 1.98 17.71
C ALA A 342 7.81 2.95 16.77
N LEU A 343 8.06 2.87 15.46
CA LEU A 343 7.34 3.67 14.46
C LEU A 343 5.86 3.29 14.37
N ALA A 344 5.54 2.00 14.44
CA ALA A 344 4.18 1.49 14.43
C ALA A 344 3.37 1.97 15.64
N LEU A 345 3.98 2.03 16.82
CA LEU A 345 3.35 2.58 18.02
C LEU A 345 3.12 4.09 17.92
N LYS A 346 4.06 4.84 17.34
CA LYS A 346 3.88 6.28 17.06
C LYS A 346 2.72 6.52 16.08
N ALA A 347 2.61 5.68 15.06
CA ALA A 347 1.50 5.68 14.11
C ALA A 347 0.15 5.37 14.79
N ALA A 348 0.09 4.30 15.60
CA ALA A 348 -1.09 3.91 16.34
C ALA A 348 -1.57 5.01 17.30
N LYS A 349 -0.66 5.62 18.07
CA LYS A 349 -0.96 6.77 18.95
C LYS A 349 -1.54 7.95 18.18
N GLY A 350 -1.00 8.24 16.99
CA GLY A 350 -1.50 9.29 16.11
C GLY A 350 -2.94 9.02 15.64
N VAL A 351 -3.18 7.81 15.13
CA VAL A 351 -4.52 7.36 14.71
C VAL A 351 -5.52 7.39 15.87
N ASN A 352 -5.15 6.87 17.03
CA ASN A 352 -6.01 6.83 18.22
C ASN A 352 -6.36 8.24 18.71
N THR A 353 -5.38 9.15 18.75
CA THR A 353 -5.59 10.56 19.13
C THR A 353 -6.58 11.24 18.19
N ALA A 354 -6.36 11.10 16.87
CA ALA A 354 -7.23 11.68 15.86
C ALA A 354 -8.67 11.14 15.92
N LEU A 355 -8.82 9.83 16.17
CA LEU A 355 -10.13 9.20 16.32
C LEU A 355 -10.88 9.76 17.53
N VAL A 356 -10.24 9.75 18.71
CA VAL A 356 -10.88 10.20 19.96
C VAL A 356 -11.26 11.68 19.88
N ALA A 357 -10.40 12.51 19.28
CA ALA A 357 -10.71 13.93 19.04
C ALA A 357 -11.96 14.11 18.16
N ASP A 358 -12.07 13.37 17.05
CA ASP A 358 -13.26 13.46 16.17
C ASP A 358 -14.52 12.93 16.86
N MET A 359 -14.41 11.86 17.66
CA MET A 359 -15.53 11.32 18.45
C MET A 359 -16.00 12.31 19.51
N LEU A 360 -15.09 13.01 20.19
CA LEU A 360 -15.43 14.08 21.13
C LEU A 360 -16.13 15.25 20.45
N ALA A 361 -15.60 15.71 19.31
CA ALA A 361 -16.22 16.78 18.52
C ALA A 361 -17.63 16.40 18.05
N ALA A 362 -17.84 15.12 17.70
CA ALA A 362 -19.16 14.59 17.35
C ALA A 362 -20.15 14.62 18.53
N ARG A 363 -19.66 14.43 19.76
CA ARG A 363 -20.45 14.47 21.00
C ARG A 363 -20.86 15.88 21.40
N SER A 364 -19.99 16.87 21.21
CA SER A 364 -20.27 18.27 21.55
C SER A 364 -21.14 19.01 20.53
N GLY A 365 -21.18 18.53 19.28
CA GLY A 365 -21.95 19.14 18.20
C GLY A 365 -23.40 18.66 18.05
N SER A 366 -23.89 17.83 18.96
CA SER A 366 -25.26 17.27 18.97
C SER A 366 -26.10 17.82 20.11
#